data_AF-A0A9J5X0S6-F1
#
_entry.id   AF-A0A9J5X0S6-F1
#
_cell.length_a   1.000
_cell.length_b   1.000
_cell.length_c   1.000
_cell.angle_alpha   90.00
_cell.angle_beta   90.00
_cell.angle_gamma   90.00
#
_symmetry.space_group_name_H-M   'P 1'
#
loop_
_entity.id
_entity.type
_entity.pdbx_description
1 polymer ?
#
loop_
_entity_poly.entity_id
_entity_poly.type
_entity_poly.pdbx_seq_one_letter_code
_entity_poly.pdbx_strand_id
1 'polypeptide(L)'
;MYKEFMDFMKSKKELDNNPPSYSFVLIDDENIEVFDMNDKKEVILLLEESDLKWRNEPWKIMARYLDTVSYNATVYKYRMHYEIILSSTGCEFQHFYPANTKKVYNFSKLIIKKIIAPEEWGMSTLKELDYIHPEQKVAVKYNYWDYIERFNKVLLYENANRKHSWFIKICSNIFNRHVPNWFCKWWTLYGPSIKILPESYRKLYLEWVDISLKLIKMQDENIFFEGMSVMYFFMEFSIPWIMKWSIEVDNTSEGFPCLQSTVYTKFWSKLLQKNPEGKLHGQEIIDLINVTISKYYDTAHMEPQVMEDLNDISMISANHTNEEEDACIAGEGQQDVDNEEIDLETILKRYQQQLEESSSASTAGKGKEKA
;
A
#
# COMPACT_ATOMS: atom_id res chain seq x y z
N MET A 1 -23.14 -3.83 -25.24
CA MET A 1 -21.84 -3.52 -24.62
C MET A 1 -20.63 -3.83 -25.51
N TYR A 2 -20.24 -5.08 -25.81
CA TYR A 2 -19.12 -5.35 -26.77
C TYR A 2 -19.41 -4.81 -28.18
N LYS A 3 -20.65 -4.96 -28.65
CA LYS A 3 -21.10 -4.38 -29.93
C LYS A 3 -21.05 -2.85 -29.95
N GLU A 4 -21.43 -2.20 -28.85
CA GLU A 4 -21.37 -0.73 -28.72
C GLU A 4 -19.93 -0.21 -28.66
N PHE A 5 -19.02 -0.96 -28.02
CA PHE A 5 -17.58 -0.67 -28.04
C PHE A 5 -16.98 -0.86 -29.44
N MET A 6 -17.35 -1.93 -30.15
CA MET A 6 -16.88 -2.17 -31.52
C MET A 6 -17.48 -1.17 -32.53
N ASP A 7 -18.73 -0.76 -32.34
CA ASP A 7 -19.40 0.28 -33.14
C ASP A 7 -18.79 1.67 -32.87
N PHE A 8 -18.40 1.97 -31.62
CA PHE A 8 -17.62 3.17 -31.25
C PHE A 8 -16.22 3.18 -31.87
N MET A 9 -15.54 2.03 -31.90
CA MET A 9 -14.23 1.89 -32.54
C MET A 9 -14.32 1.97 -34.07
N LYS A 10 -15.43 1.51 -34.67
CA LYS A 10 -15.69 1.64 -36.11
C LYS A 10 -16.05 3.06 -36.51
N SER A 11 -16.88 3.76 -35.74
CA SER A 11 -17.26 5.15 -36.02
C SER A 11 -16.06 6.11 -35.95
N LYS A 12 -15.00 5.75 -35.21
CA LYS A 12 -13.73 6.49 -35.18
C LYS A 12 -12.78 6.19 -36.35
N LYS A 13 -12.96 5.10 -37.08
CA LYS A 13 -12.13 4.77 -38.28
C LYS A 13 -12.65 5.44 -39.56
N GLU A 14 -13.90 5.89 -39.58
CA GLU A 14 -14.52 6.49 -40.76
C GLU A 14 -14.42 8.03 -40.81
N LEU A 15 -13.99 8.67 -39.70
CA LEU A 15 -13.65 10.10 -39.66
C LEU A 15 -12.15 10.30 -39.39
N ASP A 16 -11.45 10.74 -40.43
CA ASP A 16 -10.18 11.48 -40.43
C ASP A 16 -8.83 10.77 -40.14
N ASN A 17 -7.93 10.96 -41.11
CA ASN A 17 -6.51 10.57 -41.17
C ASN A 17 -5.61 11.38 -40.21
N ASN A 18 -5.93 11.51 -38.94
CA ASN A 18 -5.01 12.05 -37.93
C ASN A 18 -5.05 11.21 -36.65
N PRO A 19 -3.89 10.89 -36.03
CA PRO A 19 -3.84 10.06 -34.83
C PRO A 19 -4.59 10.73 -33.67
N PRO A 20 -5.34 9.97 -32.85
CA PRO A 20 -6.19 10.53 -31.81
C PRO A 20 -5.34 11.13 -30.69
N SER A 21 -5.21 12.46 -30.68
CA SER A 21 -4.62 13.21 -29.57
C SER A 21 -5.64 13.32 -28.44
N TYR A 22 -5.28 12.82 -27.25
CA TYR A 22 -6.03 12.94 -25.98
C TYR A 22 -6.00 14.37 -25.39
N SER A 23 -6.00 15.40 -26.24
CA SER A 23 -5.75 16.80 -25.86
C SER A 23 -7.01 17.62 -25.50
N PHE A 24 -8.00 17.00 -24.82
CA PHE A 24 -9.12 17.75 -24.23
C PHE A 24 -9.44 17.28 -22.82
N VAL A 25 -8.49 17.47 -21.91
CA VAL A 25 -8.77 17.75 -20.48
C VAL A 25 -7.78 18.81 -20.02
N LEU A 26 -7.92 20.03 -20.55
CA LEU A 26 -7.38 21.23 -19.92
C LEU A 26 -8.50 21.89 -19.15
N ILE A 27 -8.52 21.71 -17.84
CA ILE A 27 -9.09 22.69 -16.91
C ILE A 27 -8.04 22.89 -15.83
N ASP A 28 -7.42 24.07 -15.89
CA ASP A 28 -6.68 24.68 -14.78
C ASP A 28 -7.57 24.69 -13.54
N ASP A 29 -7.04 24.18 -12.42
CA ASP A 29 -7.26 24.84 -11.14
C ASP A 29 -6.06 24.57 -10.23
N GLU A 30 -5.51 25.67 -9.72
CA GLU A 30 -4.35 25.73 -8.87
C GLU A 30 -4.58 24.98 -7.55
N ASN A 31 -3.62 24.13 -7.16
CA ASN A 31 -3.27 23.80 -5.77
C ASN A 31 -4.42 23.64 -4.75
N ILE A 32 -5.26 22.63 -4.95
CA ILE A 32 -5.87 21.93 -3.81
C ILE A 32 -5.47 20.46 -3.91
N GLU A 33 -4.74 19.97 -2.92
CA GLU A 33 -4.42 18.55 -2.77
C GLU A 33 -5.70 17.75 -2.46
N VAL A 34 -6.56 17.57 -3.45
CA VAL A 34 -7.84 16.85 -3.32
C VAL A 34 -7.56 15.36 -3.37
N PHE A 35 -8.14 14.63 -2.41
CA PHE A 35 -8.17 13.18 -2.49
C PHE A 35 -9.17 12.73 -3.56
N ASP A 36 -8.76 11.80 -4.42
CA ASP A 36 -9.65 11.08 -5.31
C ASP A 36 -10.41 10.02 -4.51
N MET A 37 -11.74 10.02 -4.63
CA MET A 37 -12.62 9.07 -3.95
C MET A 37 -12.76 7.83 -4.82
N ASN A 38 -12.62 6.64 -4.22
CA ASN A 38 -12.95 5.40 -4.90
C ASN A 38 -14.46 5.22 -4.92
N ASP A 39 -15.02 4.99 -6.11
CA ASP A 39 -16.46 4.74 -6.30
C ASP A 39 -16.89 3.39 -5.73
N LYS A 40 -15.95 2.45 -5.56
CA LYS A 40 -16.19 1.16 -4.92
C LYS A 40 -16.10 1.30 -3.40
N LYS A 41 -17.11 0.78 -2.73
CA LYS A 41 -17.15 0.68 -1.27
C LYS A 41 -16.80 -0.73 -0.82
N GLU A 42 -16.07 -0.83 0.27
CA GLU A 42 -15.77 -2.11 0.90
C GLU A 42 -16.80 -2.38 2.01
N VAL A 43 -17.45 -3.54 1.96
CA VAL A 43 -18.27 -4.01 3.08
C VAL A 43 -17.34 -4.53 4.19
N ILE A 44 -17.32 -3.84 5.32
CA ILE A 44 -16.47 -4.19 6.47
C ILE A 44 -17.11 -5.33 7.28
N LEU A 45 -18.41 -5.19 7.58
CA LEU A 45 -19.22 -6.16 8.31
C LEU A 45 -20.71 -5.99 8.02
N LEU A 46 -21.45 -7.09 8.00
CA LEU A 46 -22.91 -7.09 7.96
C LEU A 46 -23.46 -6.75 9.35
N LEU A 47 -24.55 -5.98 9.40
CA LEU A 47 -25.16 -5.51 10.63
C LEU A 47 -26.39 -6.31 10.99
N GLU A 48 -26.56 -6.54 12.28
CA GLU A 48 -27.80 -7.11 12.81
C GLU A 48 -28.85 -6.01 13.01
N GLU A 49 -30.12 -6.38 13.06
CA GLU A 49 -31.23 -5.43 13.28
C GLU A 49 -31.01 -4.60 14.57
N SER A 50 -30.43 -5.23 15.60
CA SER A 50 -30.12 -4.58 16.88
C SER A 50 -29.08 -3.44 16.78
N ASP A 51 -28.28 -3.41 15.71
CA ASP A 51 -27.26 -2.39 15.46
C ASP A 51 -27.82 -1.16 14.76
N LEU A 52 -28.96 -1.28 14.09
CA LEU A 52 -29.53 -0.21 13.27
C LEU A 52 -29.93 1.03 14.08
N LYS A 53 -30.10 0.89 15.40
CA LYS A 53 -30.25 2.03 16.31
C LYS A 53 -29.05 2.99 16.34
N TRP A 54 -27.89 2.55 15.84
CA TRP A 54 -26.69 3.37 15.68
C TRP A 54 -26.33 3.63 14.22
N ARG A 55 -27.30 3.53 13.29
CA ARG A 55 -27.08 3.80 11.86
C ARG A 55 -26.43 5.17 11.59
N ASN A 56 -26.79 6.17 12.39
CA ASN A 56 -26.25 7.53 12.28
C ASN A 56 -24.94 7.73 13.08
N GLU A 57 -24.46 6.70 13.77
CA GLU A 57 -23.23 6.69 14.56
C GLU A 57 -22.30 5.54 14.09
N PRO A 58 -21.86 5.50 12.81
CA PRO A 58 -21.10 4.37 12.25
C PRO A 58 -19.83 4.05 13.05
N TRP A 59 -19.19 5.05 13.63
CA TRP A 59 -18.01 4.88 14.49
C TRP A 59 -18.29 4.15 15.81
N LYS A 60 -19.51 4.24 16.32
CA LYS A 60 -19.94 3.51 17.51
C LYS A 60 -20.17 2.04 17.19
N ILE A 61 -20.65 1.75 15.98
CA ILE A 61 -20.72 0.37 15.47
C ILE A 61 -19.32 -0.17 15.26
N MET A 62 -18.44 0.57 14.57
CA MET A 62 -17.04 0.22 14.38
C MET A 62 -16.38 -0.14 15.71
N ALA A 63 -16.43 0.75 16.72
CA ALA A 63 -15.80 0.50 18.03
C ALA A 63 -16.38 -0.69 18.80
N ARG A 64 -17.62 -1.14 18.50
CA ARG A 64 -18.22 -2.32 19.13
C ARG A 64 -17.72 -3.64 18.53
N TYR A 65 -17.44 -3.65 17.23
CA TYR A 65 -17.08 -4.86 16.49
C TYR A 65 -15.57 -4.94 16.17
N LEU A 66 -14.93 -3.78 16.06
CA LEU A 66 -13.56 -3.60 15.64
C LEU A 66 -12.91 -2.68 16.66
N ASP A 67 -12.13 -3.25 17.57
CA ASP A 67 -11.26 -2.46 18.42
C ASP A 67 -10.10 -1.91 17.57
N THR A 68 -10.31 -0.74 16.97
CA THR A 68 -9.32 -0.09 16.10
C THR A 68 -8.24 0.65 16.89
N VAL A 69 -8.35 0.76 18.22
CA VAL A 69 -7.49 1.61 19.06
C VAL A 69 -6.73 0.81 20.12
N SER A 70 -7.32 -0.21 20.73
CA SER A 70 -6.71 -0.98 21.82
C SER A 70 -6.31 -2.40 21.44
N TYR A 71 -5.18 -2.79 22.02
CA TYR A 71 -4.51 -4.07 21.90
C TYR A 71 -5.25 -5.23 22.59
N ASN A 72 -6.47 -5.05 23.10
CA ASN A 72 -7.16 -6.10 23.86
C ASN A 72 -8.68 -5.93 23.83
N ALA A 73 -9.34 -6.66 22.93
CA ALA A 73 -10.59 -7.32 23.24
C ALA A 73 -10.81 -8.52 22.31
N THR A 74 -11.00 -9.69 22.93
CA THR A 74 -11.29 -11.01 22.35
C THR A 74 -10.14 -11.73 21.65
N VAL A 75 -9.66 -12.78 22.32
CA VAL A 75 -9.28 -14.10 21.80
C VAL A 75 -9.14 -14.12 20.27
N TYR A 76 -7.94 -13.72 19.83
CA TYR A 76 -7.36 -13.81 18.48
C TYR A 76 -7.73 -12.70 17.47
N LYS A 77 -6.74 -11.80 17.31
CA LYS A 77 -6.34 -11.07 16.09
C LYS A 77 -6.60 -9.54 16.13
N TYR A 78 -5.88 -8.82 16.99
CA TYR A 78 -5.78 -7.36 16.97
C TYR A 78 -4.80 -6.87 15.89
N ARG A 79 -4.79 -5.56 15.54
CA ARG A 79 -4.02 -5.01 14.39
C ARG A 79 -2.56 -5.48 14.31
N MET A 80 -1.85 -5.53 15.44
CA MET A 80 -0.45 -5.99 15.48
C MET A 80 -0.31 -7.42 14.97
N HIS A 81 -1.27 -8.32 15.22
CA HIS A 81 -1.25 -9.66 14.65
C HIS A 81 -1.32 -9.61 13.12
N TYR A 82 -2.11 -8.69 12.55
CA TYR A 82 -2.17 -8.49 11.09
C TYR A 82 -0.82 -8.00 10.56
N GLU A 83 -0.24 -7.00 11.21
CA GLU A 83 1.06 -6.41 10.86
C GLU A 83 2.20 -7.42 10.97
N ILE A 84 2.22 -8.28 12.00
CA ILE A 84 3.25 -9.31 12.17
C ILE A 84 3.22 -10.32 11.03
N ILE A 85 2.03 -10.86 10.69
CA ILE A 85 1.91 -11.81 9.57
C ILE A 85 2.38 -11.17 8.26
N LEU A 86 1.95 -9.94 7.99
CA LEU A 86 2.37 -9.22 6.78
C LEU A 86 3.86 -8.90 6.80
N SER A 87 4.42 -8.58 7.97
CA SER A 87 5.86 -8.31 8.12
C SER A 87 6.71 -9.55 7.88
N SER A 88 6.28 -10.71 8.39
CA SER A 88 6.99 -11.98 8.16
C SER A 88 6.87 -12.50 6.72
N THR A 89 5.94 -11.95 5.93
CA THR A 89 5.65 -12.40 4.56
C THR A 89 6.07 -11.40 3.47
N GLY A 90 6.57 -10.22 3.87
CA GLY A 90 7.20 -9.26 2.95
C GLY A 90 6.56 -7.87 2.90
N CYS A 91 5.96 -7.39 3.99
CA CYS A 91 5.57 -5.99 4.16
C CYS A 91 6.44 -5.31 5.23
N GLU A 92 6.51 -3.99 5.20
CA GLU A 92 7.12 -3.19 6.26
C GLU A 92 6.16 -2.12 6.75
N PHE A 93 6.11 -1.98 8.08
CA PHE A 93 5.26 -1.03 8.76
C PHE A 93 6.11 -0.01 9.52
N GLN A 94 5.75 1.26 9.41
CA GLN A 94 6.31 2.32 10.24
C GLN A 94 5.19 3.25 10.69
N HIS A 95 5.14 3.57 11.98
CA HIS A 95 4.08 4.39 12.56
C HIS A 95 4.65 5.68 13.12
N PHE A 96 3.94 6.79 12.84
CA PHE A 96 4.38 8.13 13.20
C PHE A 96 3.42 8.74 14.21
N TYR A 97 3.96 9.30 15.28
CA TYR A 97 3.21 9.85 16.39
C TYR A 97 3.10 11.38 16.28
N PRO A 98 2.01 11.98 16.77
CA PRO A 98 1.97 13.42 17.01
C PRO A 98 3.07 13.82 18.00
N ALA A 99 3.63 15.03 17.84
CA ALA A 99 4.68 15.57 18.72
C ALA A 99 4.31 15.51 20.22
N ASN A 100 3.02 15.56 20.53
CA ASN A 100 2.51 15.72 21.89
C ASN A 100 2.11 14.39 22.57
N THR A 101 2.03 13.26 21.84
CA THR A 101 1.59 11.98 22.42
C THR A 101 2.17 10.77 21.68
N LYS A 102 2.76 9.80 22.41
CA LYS A 102 3.19 8.50 21.86
C LYS A 102 2.09 7.41 21.88
N LYS A 103 0.82 7.77 22.06
CA LYS A 103 -0.27 6.79 22.26
C LYS A 103 -1.07 6.48 21.01
N VAL A 104 -1.09 7.39 20.03
CA VAL A 104 -1.97 7.30 18.86
C VAL A 104 -1.17 7.67 17.62
N TYR A 105 -1.31 6.87 16.55
CA TYR A 105 -0.61 7.16 15.31
C TYR A 105 -1.32 8.27 14.54
N ASN A 106 -0.53 9.25 14.08
CA ASN A 106 -1.00 10.31 13.20
C ASN A 106 -1.11 9.79 11.76
N PHE A 107 -0.09 9.11 11.29
CA PHE A 107 -0.08 8.42 9.99
C PHE A 107 0.79 7.17 10.09
N SER A 108 0.67 6.28 9.11
CA SER A 108 1.42 5.04 9.04
C SER A 108 1.92 4.79 7.63
N LYS A 109 3.00 4.05 7.52
CA LYS A 109 3.64 3.68 6.26
C LYS A 109 3.53 2.17 6.11
N LEU A 110 3.07 1.74 4.94
CA LEU A 110 3.06 0.36 4.48
C LEU A 110 3.92 0.28 3.21
N ILE A 111 4.99 -0.50 3.26
CA ILE A 111 5.77 -0.87 2.07
C ILE A 111 5.51 -2.34 1.78
N ILE A 112 5.01 -2.65 0.60
CA ILE A 112 4.77 -4.02 0.15
C ILE A 112 5.97 -4.44 -0.68
N LYS A 113 6.81 -5.31 -0.13
CA LYS A 113 8.03 -5.83 -0.78
C LYS A 113 7.80 -7.18 -1.46
N LYS A 114 6.80 -7.96 -1.03
CA LYS A 114 6.46 -9.25 -1.63
C LYS A 114 4.96 -9.53 -1.53
N ILE A 115 4.41 -10.11 -2.58
CA ILE A 115 3.07 -10.71 -2.60
C ILE A 115 3.25 -12.20 -2.85
N ILE A 116 2.66 -13.03 -1.98
CA ILE A 116 2.77 -14.49 -2.06
C ILE A 116 1.60 -15.04 -2.87
N ALA A 117 1.91 -15.67 -4.01
CA ALA A 117 0.92 -16.41 -4.80
C ALA A 117 0.54 -17.73 -4.11
N PRO A 118 -0.64 -18.31 -4.40
CA PRO A 118 -1.08 -19.56 -3.77
C PRO A 118 -0.04 -20.70 -3.93
N GLU A 119 0.63 -20.74 -5.07
CA GLU A 119 1.63 -21.73 -5.45
C GLU A 119 2.93 -21.57 -4.63
N GLU A 120 3.22 -20.36 -4.15
CA GLU A 120 4.38 -20.04 -3.32
C GLU A 120 4.12 -20.31 -1.82
N TRP A 121 2.88 -20.58 -1.40
CA TRP A 121 2.54 -20.85 0.00
C TRP A 121 3.01 -22.24 0.47
N GLY A 122 3.02 -23.20 -0.45
CA GLY A 122 3.40 -24.60 -0.22
C GLY A 122 2.41 -25.57 -0.87
N MET A 123 2.51 -26.85 -0.50
CA MET A 123 1.70 -27.93 -1.09
C MET A 123 0.17 -27.77 -0.87
N SER A 124 -0.25 -26.90 0.05
CA SER A 124 -1.65 -26.61 0.34
C SER A 124 -1.79 -25.20 0.90
N THR A 125 -2.80 -24.46 0.48
CA THR A 125 -3.16 -23.15 1.03
C THR A 125 -3.67 -23.23 2.48
N LEU A 126 -4.01 -24.44 2.94
CA LEU A 126 -4.38 -24.72 4.32
C LEU A 126 -3.16 -25.06 5.21
N LYS A 127 -1.95 -25.15 4.62
CA LYS A 127 -0.73 -25.32 5.40
C LYS A 127 -0.62 -24.16 6.38
N GLU A 128 -0.56 -24.49 7.66
CA GLU A 128 -0.34 -23.52 8.74
C GLU A 128 1.14 -23.16 8.79
N LEU A 129 1.40 -21.87 8.83
CA LEU A 129 2.65 -21.27 9.28
C LEU A 129 2.43 -20.72 10.68
N ASP A 130 3.50 -20.51 11.43
CA ASP A 130 3.44 -19.95 12.76
C ASP A 130 4.40 -18.76 12.93
N TYR A 131 4.08 -17.93 13.91
CA TYR A 131 4.98 -16.91 14.42
C TYR A 131 4.87 -16.89 15.95
N ILE A 132 5.95 -16.46 16.61
CA ILE A 132 5.94 -16.29 18.07
C ILE A 132 5.40 -14.90 18.39
N HIS A 133 4.30 -14.85 19.13
CA HIS A 133 3.71 -13.59 19.55
C HIS A 133 4.69 -12.78 20.42
N PRO A 134 5.00 -11.50 20.08
CA PRO A 134 6.06 -10.76 20.75
C PRO A 134 5.76 -10.52 22.24
N GLU A 135 4.51 -10.25 22.59
CA GLU A 135 4.08 -10.03 23.99
C GLU A 135 3.74 -11.33 24.73
N GLN A 136 2.82 -12.13 24.18
CA GLN A 136 2.30 -13.34 24.82
C GLN A 136 3.29 -14.54 24.79
N LYS A 137 4.32 -14.48 23.95
CA LYS A 137 5.32 -15.57 23.75
C LYS A 137 4.71 -16.93 23.38
N VAL A 138 3.52 -16.93 22.80
CA VAL A 138 2.85 -18.15 22.30
C VAL A 138 2.97 -18.24 20.78
N ALA A 139 3.07 -19.46 20.26
CA ALA A 139 3.00 -19.71 18.83
C ALA A 139 1.59 -19.45 18.33
N VAL A 140 1.46 -18.58 17.32
CA VAL A 140 0.19 -18.26 16.68
C VAL A 140 0.24 -18.77 15.25
N LYS A 141 -0.75 -19.57 14.89
CA LYS A 141 -0.84 -20.18 13.56
C LYS A 141 -1.68 -19.34 12.61
N TYR A 142 -1.33 -19.39 11.33
CA TYR A 142 -2.05 -18.74 10.24
C TYR A 142 -1.86 -19.51 8.94
N ASN A 143 -2.85 -19.46 8.04
CA ASN A 143 -2.77 -20.07 6.72
C ASN A 143 -2.81 -19.01 5.59
N TYR A 144 -2.91 -19.45 4.34
CA TYR A 144 -2.90 -18.54 3.20
C TYR A 144 -4.10 -17.57 3.19
N TRP A 145 -5.26 -18.05 3.62
CA TRP A 145 -6.48 -17.25 3.68
C TRP A 145 -6.39 -16.19 4.77
N ASP A 146 -5.77 -16.54 5.91
CA ASP A 146 -5.42 -15.55 6.93
C ASP A 146 -4.53 -14.46 6.35
N TYR A 147 -3.50 -14.81 5.58
CA TYR A 147 -2.58 -13.87 4.95
C TYR A 147 -3.31 -12.90 4.01
N ILE A 148 -4.16 -13.41 3.12
CA ILE A 148 -4.96 -12.56 2.20
C ILE A 148 -5.87 -11.61 2.98
N GLU A 149 -6.58 -12.10 4.01
CA GLU A 149 -7.50 -11.29 4.80
C GLU A 149 -6.80 -10.09 5.46
N ARG A 150 -5.51 -10.22 5.82
CA ARG A 150 -4.78 -9.18 6.56
C ARG A 150 -4.54 -7.93 5.74
N PHE A 151 -4.42 -8.06 4.41
CA PHE A 151 -4.24 -6.91 3.52
C PHE A 151 -5.40 -5.91 3.62
N ASN A 152 -6.62 -6.38 3.89
CA ASN A 152 -7.77 -5.50 4.10
C ASN A 152 -7.80 -5.01 5.55
N LYS A 153 -7.69 -5.94 6.51
CA LYS A 153 -7.93 -5.64 7.93
C LYS A 153 -6.85 -4.75 8.55
N VAL A 154 -5.61 -4.79 8.05
CA VAL A 154 -4.53 -3.93 8.57
C VAL A 154 -4.79 -2.44 8.32
N LEU A 155 -5.46 -2.11 7.22
CA LEU A 155 -5.72 -0.74 6.79
C LEU A 155 -6.88 -0.09 7.57
N LEU A 156 -7.67 -0.87 8.31
CA LEU A 156 -8.80 -0.41 9.13
C LEU A 156 -8.41 0.29 10.43
N TYR A 157 -7.11 0.50 10.68
CA TYR A 157 -6.71 1.38 11.77
C TYR A 157 -7.14 2.82 11.48
N GLU A 158 -7.73 3.45 12.49
CA GLU A 158 -8.05 4.87 12.50
C GLU A 158 -7.81 5.43 13.89
N ASN A 159 -7.37 6.68 13.96
CA ASN A 159 -7.18 7.36 15.23
C ASN A 159 -8.48 7.99 15.75
N ALA A 160 -8.52 8.28 17.05
CA ALA A 160 -9.69 8.89 17.68
C ALA A 160 -10.11 10.23 17.05
N ASN A 161 -9.19 10.91 16.36
CA ASN A 161 -9.43 12.18 15.68
C ASN A 161 -9.95 11.99 14.24
N ARG A 162 -10.01 10.76 13.72
CA ARG A 162 -10.45 10.41 12.36
C ARG A 162 -9.63 11.12 11.27
N LYS A 163 -8.32 11.18 11.50
CA LYS A 163 -7.35 11.89 10.66
C LYS A 163 -6.17 11.01 10.25
N HIS A 164 -6.24 9.71 10.54
CA HIS A 164 -5.19 8.79 10.14
C HIS A 164 -5.11 8.69 8.62
N SER A 165 -3.90 8.45 8.15
CA SER A 165 -3.64 8.15 6.75
C SER A 165 -2.50 7.16 6.63
N TRP A 166 -2.54 6.42 5.53
CA TRP A 166 -1.54 5.44 5.13
C TRP A 166 -0.73 6.00 3.98
N PHE A 167 0.58 6.09 4.13
CA PHE A 167 1.51 6.09 3.02
C PHE A 167 1.65 4.64 2.54
N ILE A 168 1.40 4.38 1.27
CA ILE A 168 1.54 3.04 0.68
C ILE A 168 2.52 3.10 -0.48
N LYS A 169 3.44 2.12 -0.54
CA LYS A 169 4.37 1.89 -1.65
C LYS A 169 4.40 0.39 -1.95
N ILE A 170 4.39 0.04 -3.23
CA ILE A 170 4.65 -1.34 -3.70
C ILE A 170 6.02 -1.36 -4.37
N CYS A 171 6.88 -2.31 -4.02
CA CYS A 171 8.22 -2.40 -4.63
C CYS A 171 8.18 -3.08 -6.02
N SER A 172 9.06 -2.62 -6.91
CA SER A 172 9.15 -3.01 -8.31
C SER A 172 9.50 -4.48 -8.54
N ASN A 173 10.14 -5.14 -7.57
CA ASN A 173 10.41 -6.58 -7.65
C ASN A 173 9.14 -7.44 -7.75
N ILE A 174 7.98 -6.93 -7.32
CA ILE A 174 6.69 -7.58 -7.49
C ILE A 174 6.22 -7.49 -8.95
N PHE A 175 6.59 -6.42 -9.67
CA PHE A 175 6.26 -6.25 -11.08
C PHE A 175 6.81 -7.38 -11.94
N ASN A 176 7.94 -7.99 -11.59
CA ASN A 176 8.56 -9.05 -12.38
C ASN A 176 7.87 -10.43 -12.20
N ARG A 177 6.85 -10.54 -11.35
CA ARG A 177 6.15 -11.80 -11.04
C ARG A 177 4.71 -11.78 -11.54
N HIS A 178 4.08 -12.95 -11.52
CA HIS A 178 2.63 -13.05 -11.66
C HIS A 178 1.96 -12.47 -10.41
N VAL A 179 1.05 -11.52 -10.60
CA VAL A 179 0.32 -10.87 -9.51
C VAL A 179 -0.97 -11.65 -9.25
N PRO A 180 -1.20 -12.18 -8.04
CA PRO A 180 -2.40 -12.94 -7.74
C PRO A 180 -3.68 -12.12 -7.93
N ASN A 181 -4.75 -12.77 -8.43
CA ASN A 181 -6.04 -12.11 -8.68
C ASN A 181 -6.66 -11.46 -7.43
N TRP A 182 -6.43 -12.02 -6.24
CA TRP A 182 -6.92 -11.40 -5.01
C TRP A 182 -6.23 -10.05 -4.74
N PHE A 183 -4.96 -9.89 -5.13
CA PHE A 183 -4.23 -8.64 -5.00
C PHE A 183 -4.67 -7.63 -6.07
N CYS A 184 -4.96 -8.10 -7.30
CA CYS A 184 -5.63 -7.29 -8.31
C CYS A 184 -6.99 -6.76 -7.79
N LYS A 185 -7.78 -7.62 -7.12
CA LYS A 185 -9.03 -7.20 -6.47
C LYS A 185 -8.79 -6.18 -5.35
N TRP A 186 -7.79 -6.41 -4.50
CA TRP A 186 -7.35 -5.47 -3.46
C TRP A 186 -7.01 -4.10 -4.06
N TRP A 187 -6.28 -4.06 -5.18
CA TRP A 187 -5.95 -2.83 -5.89
C TRP A 187 -7.19 -2.05 -6.30
N THR A 188 -8.26 -2.72 -6.75
CA THR A 188 -9.49 -2.01 -7.14
C THR A 188 -10.19 -1.29 -5.97
N LEU A 189 -9.86 -1.61 -4.72
CA LEU A 189 -10.40 -0.95 -3.53
C LEU A 189 -9.43 0.08 -2.94
N TYR A 190 -8.14 -0.26 -2.82
CA TYR A 190 -7.16 0.57 -2.10
C TYR A 190 -6.11 1.25 -2.99
N GLY A 191 -6.02 0.82 -4.24
CA GLY A 191 -5.13 1.38 -5.24
C GLY A 191 -5.63 2.73 -5.75
N PRO A 192 -4.71 3.61 -6.15
CA PRO A 192 -5.05 4.88 -6.77
C PRO A 192 -5.59 4.73 -8.19
N SER A 193 -6.35 5.74 -8.63
CA SER A 193 -6.71 5.92 -10.03
C SER A 193 -5.69 6.82 -10.76
N ILE A 194 -5.74 6.85 -12.10
CA ILE A 194 -4.95 7.79 -12.89
C ILE A 194 -5.25 9.26 -12.55
N LYS A 195 -6.42 9.57 -11.95
CA LYS A 195 -6.82 10.94 -11.62
C LYS A 195 -5.87 11.60 -10.64
N ILE A 196 -5.25 10.83 -9.73
CA ILE A 196 -4.33 11.40 -8.75
C ILE A 196 -2.97 11.79 -9.34
N LEU A 197 -2.60 11.27 -10.52
CA LEU A 197 -1.28 11.55 -11.10
C LEU A 197 -1.16 13.03 -11.50
N PRO A 198 -0.12 13.74 -11.01
CA PRO A 198 0.21 15.07 -11.50
C PRO A 198 0.56 15.03 -12.99
N GLU A 199 0.43 16.16 -13.67
CA GLU A 199 0.62 16.24 -15.12
C GLU A 199 1.97 15.68 -15.60
N SER A 200 3.05 15.90 -14.85
CA SER A 200 4.37 15.34 -15.16
C SER A 200 4.41 13.81 -15.17
N TYR A 201 3.74 13.16 -14.22
CA TYR A 201 3.65 11.70 -14.16
C TYR A 201 2.57 11.15 -15.11
N ARG A 202 1.49 11.89 -15.33
CA ARG A 202 0.40 11.50 -16.24
C ARG A 202 0.90 11.37 -17.67
N LYS A 203 1.72 12.31 -18.15
CA LYS A 203 2.34 12.23 -19.49
C LYS A 203 3.19 10.97 -19.65
N LEU A 204 4.04 10.70 -18.66
CA LEU A 204 4.89 9.50 -18.65
C LEU A 204 4.07 8.21 -18.61
N TYR A 205 2.98 8.18 -17.84
CA TYR A 205 2.05 7.05 -17.85
C TYR A 205 1.42 6.82 -19.22
N LEU A 206 0.94 7.89 -19.88
CA LEU A 206 0.30 7.79 -21.19
C LEU A 206 1.26 7.30 -22.27
N GLU A 207 2.54 7.63 -22.16
CA GLU A 207 3.56 7.08 -23.06
C GLU A 207 3.90 5.62 -22.73
N TRP A 208 4.14 5.32 -21.46
CA TRP A 208 4.52 3.98 -21.00
C TRP A 208 3.42 2.93 -21.26
N VAL A 209 2.13 3.29 -21.10
CA VAL A 209 1.03 2.31 -21.17
C VAL A 209 0.89 1.65 -22.54
N ASP A 210 1.18 2.37 -23.62
CA ASP A 210 1.04 1.88 -24.99
C ASP A 210 2.23 1.01 -25.43
N ILE A 211 3.37 1.10 -24.74
CA ILE A 211 4.62 0.41 -25.10
C ILE A 211 5.07 -0.62 -24.06
N SER A 212 4.36 -0.72 -22.93
CA SER A 212 4.70 -1.66 -21.86
C SER A 212 4.57 -3.11 -22.35
N LEU A 213 5.70 -3.80 -22.46
CA LEU A 213 5.76 -5.19 -22.93
C LEU A 213 4.85 -6.12 -22.12
N LYS A 214 4.79 -5.91 -20.79
CA LYS A 214 3.96 -6.71 -19.90
C LYS A 214 2.47 -6.49 -20.14
N LEU A 215 2.06 -5.24 -20.37
CA LEU A 215 0.66 -4.93 -20.68
C LEU A 215 0.25 -5.43 -22.06
N ILE A 216 1.13 -5.28 -23.06
CA ILE A 216 0.91 -5.81 -24.41
C ILE A 216 0.68 -7.32 -24.37
N LYS A 217 1.57 -8.06 -23.69
CA LYS A 217 1.42 -9.52 -23.52
C LYS A 217 0.10 -9.90 -22.84
N MET A 218 -0.30 -9.19 -21.79
CA MET A 218 -1.57 -9.45 -21.09
C MET A 218 -2.79 -9.14 -21.96
N GLN A 219 -2.71 -8.10 -22.78
CA GLN A 219 -3.75 -7.75 -23.73
C GLN A 219 -3.90 -8.83 -24.81
N ASP A 220 -2.79 -9.37 -25.32
CA ASP A 220 -2.79 -10.48 -26.28
C ASP A 220 -3.38 -11.76 -25.67
N GLU A 221 -3.13 -12.01 -24.38
CA GLU A 221 -3.71 -13.12 -23.62
C GLU A 221 -5.18 -12.86 -23.20
N ASN A 222 -5.74 -11.69 -23.50
CA ASN A 222 -7.08 -11.24 -23.11
C ASN A 222 -7.31 -11.28 -21.58
N ILE A 223 -6.27 -10.97 -20.81
CA ILE A 223 -6.28 -10.90 -19.34
C ILE A 223 -6.21 -9.43 -18.95
N PHE A 224 -7.36 -8.74 -18.90
CA PHE A 224 -7.42 -7.31 -18.56
C PHE A 224 -8.57 -6.99 -17.61
N PHE A 225 -8.32 -6.11 -16.63
CA PHE A 225 -9.36 -5.53 -15.78
C PHE A 225 -9.16 -4.02 -15.65
N GLU A 226 -10.24 -3.30 -15.32
CA GLU A 226 -10.21 -1.85 -15.14
C GLU A 226 -9.22 -1.43 -14.03
N GLY A 227 -8.27 -0.55 -14.37
CA GLY A 227 -7.23 -0.09 -13.46
C GLY A 227 -5.96 -0.94 -13.45
N MET A 228 -5.89 -2.02 -14.23
CA MET A 228 -4.70 -2.88 -14.34
C MET A 228 -3.47 -2.10 -14.82
N SER A 229 -3.59 -1.26 -15.84
CA SER A 229 -2.46 -0.47 -16.34
C SER A 229 -1.93 0.53 -15.30
N VAL A 230 -2.83 1.15 -14.54
CA VAL A 230 -2.46 2.05 -13.43
C VAL A 230 -1.77 1.26 -12.32
N MET A 231 -2.27 0.07 -11.97
CA MET A 231 -1.62 -0.84 -11.01
C MET A 231 -0.19 -1.13 -11.42
N TYR A 232 0.01 -1.58 -12.65
CA TYR A 232 1.33 -1.96 -13.14
C TYR A 232 2.28 -0.77 -13.22
N PHE A 233 1.82 0.42 -13.60
CA PHE A 233 2.64 1.63 -13.57
C PHE A 233 3.13 1.99 -12.16
N PHE A 234 2.23 1.98 -11.17
CA PHE A 234 2.60 2.27 -9.78
C PHE A 234 3.54 1.20 -9.21
N MET A 235 3.38 -0.06 -9.61
CA MET A 235 4.23 -1.16 -9.17
C MET A 235 5.62 -1.10 -9.81
N GLU A 236 5.72 -0.99 -11.13
CA GLU A 236 7.00 -0.99 -11.87
C GLU A 236 7.92 0.12 -11.38
N PHE A 237 7.37 1.31 -11.15
CA PHE A 237 8.12 2.49 -10.73
C PHE A 237 8.08 2.75 -9.23
N SER A 238 7.45 1.83 -8.47
CA SER A 238 7.30 1.92 -7.02
C SER A 238 6.79 3.28 -6.52
N ILE A 239 5.80 3.83 -7.22
CA ILE A 239 5.23 5.15 -6.95
C ILE A 239 4.40 5.07 -5.66
N PRO A 240 4.72 5.86 -4.62
CA PRO A 240 3.93 5.89 -3.41
C PRO A 240 2.68 6.78 -3.55
N TRP A 241 1.65 6.46 -2.75
CA TRP A 241 0.46 7.28 -2.60
C TRP A 241 0.03 7.35 -1.14
N ILE A 242 -0.85 8.32 -0.84
CA ILE A 242 -1.52 8.45 0.44
C ILE A 242 -2.93 7.88 0.32
N MET A 243 -3.34 7.08 1.29
CA MET A 243 -4.67 6.51 1.41
C MET A 243 -5.27 6.90 2.76
N LYS A 244 -6.56 7.22 2.78
CA LYS A 244 -7.39 7.28 3.99
C LYS A 244 -8.76 6.71 3.66
N TRP A 245 -9.60 6.52 4.67
CA TRP A 245 -10.96 6.04 4.46
C TRP A 245 -11.95 6.73 5.37
N SER A 246 -13.23 6.64 5.04
CA SER A 246 -14.35 7.01 5.90
C SER A 246 -15.32 5.83 5.98
N ILE A 247 -16.20 5.82 6.98
CA ILE A 247 -17.22 4.78 7.16
C ILE A 247 -18.61 5.35 7.24
N GLU A 248 -19.56 4.55 6.78
CA GLU A 248 -20.99 4.82 6.87
C GLU A 248 -21.77 3.51 6.99
N VAL A 249 -23.03 3.64 7.43
CA VAL A 249 -23.98 2.52 7.42
C VAL A 249 -24.90 2.67 6.24
N ASP A 250 -24.94 1.65 5.41
CA ASP A 250 -25.79 1.56 4.24
C ASP A 250 -26.24 0.12 4.04
N ASN A 251 -26.82 -0.19 2.89
CA ASN A 251 -27.18 -1.54 2.51
C ASN A 251 -26.26 -2.06 1.39
N THR A 252 -26.00 -3.37 1.40
CA THR A 252 -25.41 -4.06 0.26
C THR A 252 -26.35 -4.00 -0.95
N SER A 253 -25.87 -4.43 -2.13
CA SER A 253 -26.69 -4.56 -3.34
C SER A 253 -27.93 -5.45 -3.16
N GLU A 254 -27.87 -6.41 -2.24
CA GLU A 254 -28.95 -7.34 -1.90
C GLU A 254 -29.90 -6.78 -0.83
N GLY A 255 -29.63 -5.59 -0.29
CA GLY A 255 -30.47 -4.93 0.72
C GLY A 255 -30.13 -5.27 2.17
N PHE A 256 -29.02 -5.97 2.44
CA PHE A 256 -28.59 -6.25 3.82
C PHE A 256 -27.90 -5.03 4.43
N PRO A 257 -28.26 -4.60 5.64
CA PRO A 257 -27.58 -3.49 6.29
C PRO A 257 -26.13 -3.87 6.60
N CYS A 258 -25.21 -2.96 6.33
CA CYS A 258 -23.78 -3.17 6.51
C CYS A 258 -23.05 -1.89 6.92
N LEU A 259 -21.93 -2.07 7.60
CA LEU A 259 -20.91 -1.03 7.72
C LEU A 259 -20.01 -1.10 6.48
N GLN A 260 -19.87 0.01 5.77
CA GLN A 260 -19.02 0.08 4.58
C GLN A 260 -17.99 1.20 4.71
N SER A 261 -16.82 1.01 4.11
CA SER A 261 -15.79 2.04 3.96
C SER A 261 -15.74 2.58 2.53
N THR A 262 -15.51 3.89 2.45
CA THR A 262 -15.13 4.59 1.22
C THR A 262 -13.66 4.95 1.32
N VAL A 263 -12.88 4.52 0.33
CA VAL A 263 -11.44 4.79 0.26
C VAL A 263 -11.18 6.08 -0.51
N TYR A 264 -10.19 6.83 -0.05
CA TYR A 264 -9.72 8.06 -0.66
C TYR A 264 -8.22 7.95 -0.89
N THR A 265 -7.76 8.25 -2.10
CA THR A 265 -6.33 8.22 -2.46
C THR A 265 -5.84 9.58 -2.92
N LYS A 266 -4.55 9.86 -2.74
CA LYS A 266 -3.90 11.09 -3.16
C LYS A 266 -2.46 10.80 -3.53
N PHE A 267 -1.94 11.49 -4.54
CA PHE A 267 -0.53 11.42 -4.88
C PHE A 267 0.35 11.96 -3.76
N TRP A 268 1.52 11.36 -3.57
CA TRP A 268 2.49 11.86 -2.60
C TRP A 268 3.23 13.08 -3.18
N SER A 269 2.65 14.26 -2.96
CA SER A 269 3.10 15.55 -3.50
C SER A 269 4.55 15.90 -3.16
N LYS A 270 5.15 15.29 -2.13
CA LYS A 270 6.57 15.47 -1.84
C LYS A 270 7.47 15.09 -3.02
N LEU A 271 7.06 14.17 -3.90
CA LEU A 271 7.81 13.84 -5.12
C LEU A 271 7.98 15.02 -6.10
N LEU A 272 7.08 16.01 -6.03
CA LEU A 272 7.13 17.21 -6.86
C LEU A 272 7.92 18.35 -6.20
N GLN A 273 8.34 18.18 -4.95
CA GLN A 273 9.06 19.22 -4.21
C GLN A 273 10.56 19.12 -4.53
N LYS A 274 11.19 20.28 -4.66
CA LYS A 274 12.65 20.39 -4.79
C LYS A 274 13.28 20.37 -3.41
N ASN A 275 14.38 19.65 -3.28
CA ASN A 275 15.26 19.74 -2.11
C ASN A 275 16.05 21.08 -2.14
N PRO A 276 16.80 21.43 -1.08
CA PRO A 276 17.61 22.65 -1.04
C PRO A 276 18.62 22.75 -2.20
N GLU A 277 19.07 21.62 -2.75
CA GLU A 277 19.97 21.55 -3.91
C GLU A 277 19.25 21.75 -5.26
N GLY A 278 17.92 21.92 -5.26
CA GLY A 278 17.11 22.14 -6.46
C GLY A 278 16.69 20.87 -7.23
N LYS A 279 17.12 19.68 -6.78
CA LYS A 279 16.71 18.37 -7.33
C LYS A 279 15.29 18.02 -6.84
N LEU A 280 14.44 17.54 -7.74
CA LEU A 280 13.12 17.02 -7.35
C LEU A 280 13.28 15.76 -6.50
N HIS A 281 12.54 15.63 -5.42
CA HIS A 281 12.51 14.40 -4.61
C HIS A 281 12.12 13.17 -5.43
N GLY A 282 11.25 13.32 -6.43
CA GLY A 282 10.86 12.25 -7.34
C GLY A 282 11.70 12.15 -8.61
N GLN A 283 12.85 12.82 -8.70
CA GLN A 283 13.66 12.84 -9.92
C GLN A 283 14.09 11.43 -10.34
N GLU A 284 14.54 10.60 -9.39
CA GLU A 284 14.98 9.22 -9.67
C GLU A 284 13.86 8.35 -10.24
N ILE A 285 12.62 8.55 -9.79
CA ILE A 285 11.46 7.83 -10.32
C ILE A 285 11.17 8.29 -11.75
N ILE A 286 11.22 9.59 -12.02
CA ILE A 286 11.04 10.16 -13.36
C ILE A 286 12.12 9.64 -14.32
N ASP A 287 13.38 9.65 -13.88
CA ASP A 287 14.51 9.16 -14.67
C ASP A 287 14.35 7.66 -14.97
N LEU A 288 13.95 6.86 -13.97
CA LEU A 288 13.66 5.44 -14.14
C LEU A 288 12.55 5.19 -15.16
N ILE A 289 11.46 5.97 -15.12
CA ILE A 289 10.37 5.86 -16.09
C ILE A 289 10.88 6.15 -17.50
N ASN A 290 11.60 7.26 -17.70
CA ASN A 290 12.14 7.63 -19.01
C ASN A 290 13.12 6.58 -19.55
N VAL A 291 14.01 6.06 -18.70
CA VAL A 291 14.95 4.98 -19.08
C VAL A 291 14.18 3.73 -19.50
N THR A 292 13.10 3.40 -18.79
CA THR A 292 12.27 2.22 -19.09
C THR A 292 11.49 2.39 -20.38
N ILE A 293 10.91 3.56 -20.61
CA ILE A 293 10.24 3.93 -21.87
C ILE A 293 11.20 3.77 -23.06
N SER A 294 12.41 4.33 -22.96
CA SER A 294 13.44 4.18 -24.01
C SER A 294 13.78 2.72 -24.28
N LYS A 295 13.97 1.90 -23.23
CA LYS A 295 14.23 0.46 -23.36
C LYS A 295 13.10 -0.28 -24.07
N TYR A 296 11.85 0.10 -23.83
CA TYR A 296 10.70 -0.52 -24.49
C TYR A 296 10.61 -0.16 -25.97
N TYR A 297 10.91 1.08 -26.35
CA TYR A 297 11.03 1.44 -27.77
C TYR A 297 12.14 0.66 -28.47
N ASP A 298 13.32 0.56 -27.84
CA ASP A 298 14.44 -0.21 -28.40
C ASP A 298 14.07 -1.69 -28.61
N THR A 299 13.32 -2.26 -27.66
CA THR A 299 12.87 -3.66 -27.73
C THR A 299 11.81 -3.87 -28.81
N ALA A 300 10.87 -2.94 -28.98
CA ALA A 300 9.84 -3.02 -30.01
C ALA A 300 10.40 -2.94 -31.45
N HIS A 301 11.63 -2.44 -31.60
CA HIS A 301 12.34 -2.37 -32.88
C HIS A 301 13.29 -3.56 -33.15
N MET A 302 13.39 -4.53 -32.23
CA MET A 302 14.14 -5.77 -32.44
C MET A 302 13.22 -6.92 -32.92
N GLU A 303 13.70 -7.74 -33.87
CA GLU A 303 12.97 -8.86 -34.45
C GLU A 303 12.53 -9.91 -33.38
N PRO A 304 11.39 -10.61 -33.60
CA PRO A 304 10.65 -11.36 -32.57
C PRO A 304 11.35 -12.57 -31.92
N GLN A 305 12.62 -12.87 -32.24
CA GLN A 305 13.35 -14.00 -31.65
C GLN A 305 14.03 -13.70 -30.30
N VAL A 306 14.00 -12.45 -29.81
CA VAL A 306 14.70 -12.03 -28.57
C VAL A 306 13.74 -11.81 -27.38
N MET A 307 12.42 -11.96 -27.58
CA MET A 307 11.41 -11.59 -26.59
C MET A 307 11.38 -12.50 -25.35
N GLU A 308 11.84 -13.75 -25.47
CA GLU A 308 11.93 -14.68 -24.32
C GLU A 308 13.13 -14.38 -23.41
N ASP A 309 14.27 -13.94 -23.97
CA ASP A 309 15.53 -13.72 -23.21
C ASP A 309 15.59 -12.38 -22.45
N LEU A 310 14.82 -11.35 -22.86
CA LEU A 310 14.81 -10.05 -22.17
C LEU A 310 14.11 -10.08 -20.80
N ASN A 311 13.20 -11.04 -20.58
CA ASN A 311 12.62 -11.29 -19.26
C ASN A 311 13.66 -11.77 -18.24
N ASP A 312 14.71 -12.47 -18.70
CA ASP A 312 15.78 -12.98 -17.85
C ASP A 312 16.85 -11.92 -17.55
N ILE A 313 17.10 -10.96 -18.45
CA ILE A 313 18.09 -9.88 -18.22
C ILE A 313 17.57 -8.80 -17.25
N SER A 314 16.25 -8.56 -17.21
CA SER A 314 15.60 -7.77 -16.15
C SER A 314 15.92 -8.31 -14.73
N MET A 315 16.18 -9.62 -14.61
CA MET A 315 16.53 -10.24 -13.33
C MET A 315 17.91 -9.87 -12.79
N ILE A 316 18.83 -9.35 -13.63
CA ILE A 316 20.22 -9.06 -13.22
C ILE A 316 20.39 -7.57 -12.88
N SER A 317 19.76 -6.66 -13.62
CA SER A 317 19.92 -5.22 -13.39
C SER A 317 19.23 -4.70 -12.13
N ALA A 318 18.24 -5.41 -11.59
CA ALA A 318 17.54 -5.04 -10.36
C ALA A 318 18.25 -5.49 -9.07
N ASN A 319 19.30 -6.32 -9.17
CA ASN A 319 20.03 -6.85 -8.01
C ASN A 319 21.25 -6.01 -7.60
N HIS A 320 21.63 -4.97 -8.36
CA HIS A 320 22.89 -4.24 -8.15
C HIS A 320 22.78 -2.76 -7.75
N THR A 321 21.61 -2.27 -7.30
CA THR A 321 21.49 -0.86 -6.84
C THR A 321 20.74 -0.67 -5.52
N ASN A 322 20.68 -1.68 -4.64
CA ASN A 322 20.02 -1.57 -3.34
C ASN A 322 20.97 -1.69 -2.14
N GLU A 323 22.26 -1.41 -2.34
CA GLU A 323 23.19 -1.20 -1.25
C GLU A 323 23.80 0.19 -1.40
N GLU A 324 23.64 0.98 -0.34
CA GLU A 324 24.16 2.33 -0.09
C GLU A 324 23.17 3.52 -0.25
N GLU A 325 23.11 4.28 0.86
CA GLU A 325 22.55 5.63 1.05
C GLU A 325 21.08 5.79 1.47
N ASP A 326 20.72 5.19 2.62
CA ASP A 326 19.60 5.67 3.46
C ASP A 326 20.14 6.58 4.58
N ALA A 327 20.40 7.85 4.24
CA ALA A 327 20.70 8.90 5.22
C ALA A 327 19.88 10.17 4.92
N CYS A 328 18.63 10.20 5.37
CA CYS A 328 17.88 11.46 5.48
C CYS A 328 18.37 12.23 6.72
N ILE A 329 19.26 13.20 6.52
CA ILE A 329 19.64 14.20 7.53
C ILE A 329 18.50 15.21 7.71
N ALA A 330 18.03 15.35 8.95
CA ALA A 330 17.48 16.60 9.47
C ALA A 330 17.63 16.62 11.00
N GLY A 331 18.53 17.49 11.49
CA GLY A 331 18.60 17.90 12.90
C GLY A 331 20.01 17.86 13.49
N GLU A 332 20.74 18.97 13.36
CA GLU A 332 22.01 19.21 14.05
C GLU A 332 21.87 19.15 15.57
N GLY A 333 22.82 18.45 16.20
CA GLY A 333 23.07 18.38 17.63
C GLY A 333 24.30 17.52 17.86
N GLN A 334 25.48 18.13 17.76
CA GLN A 334 26.78 17.48 17.95
C GLN A 334 26.90 16.78 19.31
N GLN A 335 27.20 15.48 19.27
CA GLN A 335 28.24 14.86 20.08
C GLN A 335 28.70 13.57 19.39
N ASP A 336 29.99 13.53 19.05
CA ASP A 336 30.70 12.39 18.46
C ASP A 336 30.56 11.13 19.32
N VAL A 337 30.16 9.99 18.74
CA VAL A 337 30.67 8.63 19.05
C VAL A 337 30.39 7.68 17.87
N ASP A 338 31.49 7.15 17.31
CA ASP A 338 31.75 5.90 16.59
C ASP A 338 30.62 5.10 15.90
N ASN A 339 30.87 4.84 14.60
CA ASN A 339 30.24 3.81 13.79
C ASN A 339 30.57 2.41 14.35
N GLU A 340 29.61 1.78 15.02
CA GLU A 340 29.54 0.32 15.16
C GLU A 340 28.24 -0.18 14.56
N GLU A 341 28.36 -1.11 13.63
CA GLU A 341 27.30 -1.95 13.10
C GLU A 341 26.48 -2.50 14.28
N ILE A 342 25.23 -2.06 14.41
CA ILE A 342 24.41 -2.35 15.58
C ILE A 342 23.90 -3.80 15.48
N ASP A 343 24.59 -4.68 16.18
CA ASP A 343 24.24 -6.07 16.42
C ASP A 343 22.82 -6.20 17.04
N LEU A 344 21.98 -7.03 16.41
CA LEU A 344 20.61 -7.33 16.81
C LEU A 344 20.52 -7.85 18.27
N GLU A 345 21.56 -8.51 18.78
CA GLU A 345 21.61 -8.92 20.19
C GLU A 345 21.73 -7.73 21.14
N THR A 346 22.41 -6.66 20.72
CA THR A 346 22.54 -5.41 21.49
C THR A 346 21.21 -4.66 21.59
N ILE A 347 20.39 -4.71 20.53
CA ILE A 347 19.03 -4.16 20.53
C ILE A 347 18.12 -4.95 21.48
N LEU A 348 18.17 -6.29 21.43
CA LEU A 348 17.40 -7.16 22.33
C LEU A 348 17.80 -6.97 23.80
N LYS A 349 19.09 -6.79 24.09
CA LYS A 349 19.59 -6.50 25.45
C LYS A 349 19.12 -5.16 25.98
N ARG A 350 19.16 -4.10 25.15
CA ARG A 350 18.62 -2.77 25.55
C ARG A 350 17.12 -2.83 25.83
N TYR A 351 16.37 -3.64 25.07
CA TYR A 351 14.94 -3.84 25.31
C TYR A 351 14.66 -4.59 26.63
N GLN A 352 15.49 -5.58 26.98
CA GLN A 352 15.40 -6.28 28.27
C GLN A 352 15.77 -5.36 29.45
N GLN A 353 16.81 -4.54 29.33
CA GLN A 353 17.24 -3.62 30.39
C GLN A 353 16.18 -2.55 30.69
N GLN A 354 15.49 -2.03 29.66
CA GLN A 354 14.37 -1.09 29.83
C GLN A 354 13.15 -1.72 30.51
N LEU A 355 12.92 -3.03 30.34
CA LEU A 355 11.85 -3.75 31.03
C LEU A 355 12.17 -3.96 32.52
N GLU A 356 13.43 -4.19 32.87
CA GLU A 356 13.88 -4.32 34.27
C GLU A 356 13.87 -2.98 35.03
N GLU A 357 14.25 -1.89 34.37
CA GLU A 357 14.17 -0.52 34.93
C GLU A 357 12.72 -0.04 35.11
N SER A 358 11.82 -0.47 34.22
CA SER A 358 10.37 -0.20 34.34
C SER A 358 9.71 -1.02 35.45
N SER A 359 10.23 -2.21 35.74
CA SER A 359 9.75 -3.10 36.81
C SER A 359 10.16 -2.59 38.20
N SER A 360 11.39 -2.07 38.33
CA SER A 360 11.95 -1.59 39.61
C SER A 360 11.39 -0.23 40.06
N ALA A 361 10.77 0.55 39.17
CA ALA A 361 10.03 1.76 39.54
C ALA A 361 8.66 1.48 40.20
N SER A 362 8.16 0.25 40.14
CA SER A 362 6.82 -0.12 40.66
C SER A 362 6.80 -0.57 42.13
N THR A 363 7.96 -0.81 42.75
CA THR A 363 8.05 -1.33 44.14
C THR A 363 8.38 -0.28 45.21
N ALA A 364 8.61 0.98 44.85
CA ALA A 364 8.89 2.06 45.79
C ALA A 364 7.66 2.97 46.01
N GLY A 365 6.57 2.44 46.57
CA GLY A 365 5.39 3.28 46.77
C GLY A 365 4.19 2.64 47.43
N LYS A 366 4.35 1.91 48.54
CA LYS A 366 3.25 1.66 49.48
C LYS A 366 3.77 1.24 50.85
N GLY A 367 3.82 2.20 51.76
CA GLY A 367 4.13 1.94 53.15
C GLY A 367 3.98 3.19 54.01
N LYS A 368 2.74 3.58 54.34
CA LYS A 368 2.43 4.21 55.63
C LYS A 368 0.93 4.26 55.92
N GLU A 369 0.66 4.07 57.22
CA GLU A 369 -0.57 4.26 58.00
C GLU A 369 -1.60 3.12 58.09
N LYS A 370 -1.58 2.38 59.21
CA LYS A 370 -2.46 2.65 60.37
C LYS A 370 -2.12 1.74 61.57
N ALA A 371 -1.74 2.38 62.69
CA ALA A 371 -2.13 2.12 64.09
C ALA A 371 -1.11 2.82 65.01
#